data_AF-A0AAV3Y4I8-F1
#
_entry.id   AF-A0AAV3Y4I8-F1
#
_cell.length_a   1.000
_cell.length_b   1.000
_cell.length_c   1.000
_cell.angle_alpha   90.00
_cell.angle_beta   90.00
_cell.angle_gamma   90.00
#
_symmetry.space_group_name_H-M   'P 1'
#
loop_
_entity.id
_entity.type
_entity.pdbx_description
1 polymer ?
#
loop_
_entity_poly.entity_id
_entity_poly.type
_entity_poly.pdbx_seq_one_letter_code
_entity_poly.pdbx_strand_id
1 'polypeptide(L)'
;RKCEPSHPRSPVLYLPLGPVDCPMSPSCLSWAAPEVDLTIDLIYNKFKSNTEANGFIIQGFPRDMEQAENFQSSISRVDAVFLLDCEEDKLTTAVLERGKLTGRLDDAPSALARRMANFKDKTLPVLKHFDDAGKLYIVDGHQEEEQIHDELSIIFETLLQSRENGRIPSPPLEGRPASGKRGRRPNTRERQGKPEVKNDAIDINVPPVVFVPPPEIKVKDEGRKEDLPKGPIIFLAGGPGSGKGTQCKKITARYPDIVHLSMGDILRKEISEHGTADEKWDMITKLLKDGDMAPVVST
;
A
#
# COMPACT_ATOMS: atom_id res chain seq x y z
N ARG A 1 66.69 -34.55 -28.94
CA ARG A 1 67.32 -35.70 -28.25
C ARG A 1 67.10 -35.47 -26.75
N LYS A 2 66.03 -36.03 -26.18
CA LYS A 2 65.97 -37.31 -25.44
C LYS A 2 66.68 -37.27 -24.07
N CYS A 3 65.86 -37.53 -23.04
CA CYS A 3 66.11 -38.35 -21.84
C CYS A 3 66.64 -37.67 -20.55
N GLU A 4 65.71 -37.50 -19.59
CA GLU A 4 65.81 -37.91 -18.16
C GLU A 4 66.32 -39.37 -17.99
N PRO A 5 66.70 -39.91 -16.79
CA PRO A 5 66.14 -39.65 -15.44
C PRO A 5 67.09 -39.77 -14.21
N SER A 6 66.60 -39.47 -12.99
CA SER A 6 66.75 -40.33 -11.79
C SER A 6 66.08 -39.76 -10.51
N HIS A 7 65.02 -40.44 -10.08
CA HIS A 7 64.53 -40.52 -8.68
C HIS A 7 65.32 -41.63 -7.91
N PRO A 8 65.10 -41.96 -6.60
CA PRO A 8 63.99 -41.62 -5.68
C PRO A 8 64.37 -41.35 -4.19
N ARG A 9 63.39 -40.91 -3.38
CA ARG A 9 62.92 -41.53 -2.10
C ARG A 9 61.83 -40.66 -1.42
N SER A 10 60.69 -41.29 -1.13
CA SER A 10 59.50 -40.85 -0.35
C SER A 10 59.77 -40.92 1.19
N PRO A 11 58.87 -40.58 2.16
CA PRO A 11 57.39 -40.38 2.09
C PRO A 11 56.72 -39.28 2.99
N VAL A 12 55.50 -38.85 2.59
CA VAL A 12 54.25 -38.68 3.42
C VAL A 12 54.02 -37.49 4.43
N LEU A 13 52.89 -36.79 4.17
CA LEU A 13 51.84 -36.17 5.05
C LEU A 13 51.93 -34.75 5.69
N TYR A 14 50.75 -34.10 5.65
CA TYR A 14 50.09 -33.08 6.50
C TYR A 14 50.14 -31.57 6.13
N LEU A 15 48.93 -31.04 5.88
CA LEU A 15 48.51 -29.63 6.02
C LEU A 15 48.58 -29.18 7.49
N PRO A 16 48.65 -27.85 7.73
CA PRO A 16 47.69 -27.30 8.68
C PRO A 16 47.00 -26.01 8.20
N LEU A 17 45.72 -25.95 8.55
CA LEU A 17 44.88 -24.76 8.69
C LEU A 17 45.30 -23.96 9.93
N GLY A 18 45.30 -22.63 9.87
CA GLY A 18 45.43 -21.75 11.04
C GLY A 18 45.51 -20.27 10.66
N PRO A 19 44.89 -19.34 11.44
CA PRO A 19 44.45 -18.03 10.98
C PRO A 19 45.52 -16.95 11.13
N VAL A 20 45.47 -15.92 10.28
CA VAL A 20 46.16 -14.65 10.52
C VAL A 20 45.14 -13.62 10.97
N ASP A 21 45.12 -13.40 12.29
CA ASP A 21 44.35 -12.36 12.96
C ASP A 21 44.88 -10.97 12.59
N CYS A 22 43.98 -10.11 12.09
CA CYS A 22 44.21 -8.69 11.90
C CYS A 22 43.48 -7.95 13.05
N PRO A 23 44.14 -7.09 13.85
CA PRO A 23 43.51 -6.43 14.98
C PRO A 23 42.68 -5.23 14.49
N MET A 24 41.39 -5.44 14.26
CA MET A 24 40.41 -4.37 14.03
C MET A 24 39.84 -3.87 15.36
N SER A 25 39.73 -2.55 15.48
CA SER A 25 39.18 -1.85 16.64
C SER A 25 37.70 -2.20 16.91
N PRO A 26 37.19 -2.10 18.16
CA PRO A 26 35.81 -2.49 18.51
C PRO A 26 34.70 -1.54 18.01
N SER A 27 34.98 -0.65 17.05
CA SER A 27 34.02 0.35 16.56
C SER A 27 33.28 -0.05 15.27
N CYS A 28 33.45 -1.28 14.81
CA CYS A 28 32.72 -1.84 13.67
C CYS A 28 31.74 -2.94 14.14
N LEU A 29 30.97 -2.65 15.19
CA LEU A 29 29.84 -3.48 15.59
C LEU A 29 28.68 -3.20 14.63
N SER A 30 28.42 -4.20 13.78
CA SER A 30 27.17 -4.49 13.08
C SER A 30 26.46 -3.32 12.38
N TRP A 31 26.86 -3.03 11.14
CA TRP A 31 25.86 -2.62 10.16
C TRP A 31 25.30 -3.92 9.55
N ALA A 32 24.34 -4.54 10.22
CA ALA A 32 23.45 -5.44 9.49
C ALA A 32 22.71 -4.54 8.48
N ALA A 33 22.82 -4.84 7.19
CA ALA A 33 21.94 -4.21 6.20
C ALA A 33 20.48 -4.43 6.68
N PRO A 34 19.60 -3.40 6.62
CA PRO A 34 18.25 -3.54 7.13
C PRO A 34 17.56 -4.72 6.44
N GLU A 35 16.92 -5.58 7.23
CA GLU A 35 16.11 -6.70 6.78
C GLU A 35 15.08 -6.17 5.77
N VAL A 36 15.24 -6.49 4.47
CA VAL A 36 14.42 -5.85 3.43
C VAL A 36 13.13 -6.65 3.23
N ASP A 37 12.01 -5.96 3.47
CA ASP A 37 10.66 -6.44 3.23
C ASP A 37 10.44 -6.75 1.74
N LEU A 38 10.08 -8.00 1.41
CA LEU A 38 9.72 -8.42 0.05
C LEU A 38 8.76 -7.45 -0.64
N THR A 39 7.78 -6.90 0.10
CA THR A 39 6.80 -5.97 -0.48
C THR A 39 7.44 -4.63 -0.85
N ILE A 40 8.40 -4.14 -0.07
CA ILE A 40 9.19 -2.94 -0.39
C ILE A 40 10.07 -3.20 -1.61
N ASP A 41 10.73 -4.36 -1.71
CA ASP A 41 11.54 -4.72 -2.87
C ASP A 41 10.72 -4.73 -4.16
N LEU A 42 9.52 -5.33 -4.11
CA LEU A 42 8.59 -5.37 -5.23
C LEU A 42 8.17 -3.95 -5.65
N ILE A 43 7.89 -3.07 -4.69
CA ILE A 43 7.54 -1.67 -4.98
C ILE A 43 8.75 -0.93 -5.58
N TYR A 44 9.93 -1.08 -4.97
CA TYR A 44 11.14 -0.40 -5.40
C TYR A 44 11.56 -0.80 -6.81
N ASN A 45 11.47 -2.10 -7.15
CA ASN A 45 11.70 -2.59 -8.50
C ASN A 45 10.71 -1.99 -9.51
N LYS A 46 9.44 -1.83 -9.12
CA LYS A 46 8.43 -1.18 -9.96
C LYS A 46 8.68 0.31 -10.15
N PHE A 47 9.21 0.99 -9.15
CA PHE A 47 9.62 2.39 -9.26
C PHE A 47 10.79 2.54 -10.24
N LYS A 48 11.81 1.69 -10.11
CA LYS A 48 12.96 1.68 -11.02
C LYS A 48 12.60 1.38 -12.48
N SER A 49 11.60 0.52 -12.72
CA SER A 49 11.17 0.22 -14.08
C SER A 49 10.26 1.29 -14.69
N ASN A 50 9.87 2.33 -13.92
CA ASN A 50 8.91 3.35 -14.33
C ASN A 50 9.36 4.76 -13.90
N THR A 51 10.63 5.12 -14.10
CA THR A 51 11.18 6.42 -13.67
C THR A 51 10.49 7.63 -14.32
N GLU A 52 9.96 7.44 -15.53
CA GLU A 52 9.24 8.46 -16.31
C GLU A 52 7.76 8.61 -15.91
N ALA A 53 7.26 7.82 -14.96
CA ALA A 53 5.87 7.91 -14.54
C ALA A 53 5.59 9.24 -13.85
N ASN A 54 4.44 9.84 -14.19
CA ASN A 54 3.99 11.11 -13.61
C ASN A 54 3.43 10.95 -12.20
N GLY A 55 3.34 9.73 -11.67
CA GLY A 55 2.93 9.43 -10.30
C GLY A 55 2.63 7.95 -10.09
N PHE A 56 2.47 7.55 -8.82
CA PHE A 56 2.20 6.18 -8.43
C PHE A 56 1.01 6.10 -7.47
N ILE A 57 0.14 5.12 -7.72
CA ILE A 57 -0.91 4.72 -6.78
C ILE A 57 -0.61 3.30 -6.31
N ILE A 58 -0.31 3.16 -5.02
CA ILE A 58 -0.07 1.86 -4.40
C ILE A 58 -1.34 1.42 -3.68
N GLN A 59 -1.90 0.32 -4.14
CA GLN A 59 -3.15 -0.22 -3.63
C GLN A 59 -2.90 -1.36 -2.63
N GLY A 60 -3.51 -1.24 -1.45
CA GLY A 60 -3.49 -2.30 -0.44
C GLY A 60 -2.15 -2.44 0.29
N PHE A 61 -1.41 -1.33 0.37
CA PHE A 61 -0.17 -1.13 1.12
C PHE A 61 -0.16 0.33 1.64
N PRO A 62 0.49 0.61 2.78
CA PRO A 62 0.95 -0.32 3.82
C PRO A 62 -0.24 -0.95 4.54
N ARG A 63 -0.05 -2.14 5.11
CA ARG A 63 -1.10 -2.85 5.88
C ARG A 63 -0.87 -2.84 7.39
N ASP A 64 0.34 -2.53 7.83
CA ASP A 64 0.74 -2.31 9.22
C ASP A 64 1.79 -1.21 9.33
N MET A 65 2.13 -0.87 10.58
CA MET A 65 3.08 0.20 10.89
C MET A 65 4.50 -0.13 10.45
N GLU A 66 4.91 -1.39 10.55
CA GLU A 66 6.25 -1.83 10.14
C GLU A 66 6.47 -1.60 8.64
N GLN A 67 5.49 -1.97 7.80
CA GLN A 67 5.51 -1.65 6.37
C GLN A 67 5.56 -0.15 6.10
N ALA A 68 4.81 0.65 6.86
CA ALA A 68 4.79 2.10 6.70
C ALA A 68 6.16 2.72 7.06
N GLU A 69 6.79 2.27 8.14
CA GLU A 69 8.09 2.72 8.61
C GLU A 69 9.20 2.29 7.63
N ASN A 70 9.19 1.03 7.18
CA ASN A 70 10.13 0.49 6.20
C ASN A 70 10.03 1.23 4.86
N PHE A 71 8.82 1.59 4.43
CA PHE A 71 8.62 2.39 3.22
C PHE A 71 9.21 3.80 3.38
N GLN A 72 8.91 4.46 4.51
CA GLN A 72 9.40 5.82 4.76
C GLN A 72 10.93 5.87 4.91
N SER A 73 11.55 4.85 5.49
CA SER A 73 13.02 4.76 5.62
C SER A 73 13.71 4.45 4.28
N SER A 74 13.12 3.60 3.44
CA SER A 74 13.77 3.09 2.22
C SER A 74 13.55 3.95 0.98
N ILE A 75 12.33 4.47 0.82
CA ILE A 75 11.87 5.17 -0.38
C ILE A 75 11.66 6.65 -0.09
N SER A 76 11.27 7.00 1.14
CA SER A 76 11.08 8.36 1.63
C SER A 76 10.01 9.17 0.88
N ARG A 77 9.11 9.77 1.65
CA ARG A 77 7.99 10.65 1.24
C ARG A 77 6.81 9.96 0.55
N VAL A 78 5.73 9.83 1.32
CA VAL A 78 4.35 9.62 0.85
C VAL A 78 3.67 10.98 0.74
N ASP A 79 2.98 11.24 -0.37
CA ASP A 79 2.36 12.55 -0.64
C ASP A 79 0.92 12.62 -0.17
N ALA A 80 0.15 11.53 -0.35
CA ALA A 80 -1.21 11.43 0.15
C ALA A 80 -1.61 9.97 0.43
N VAL A 81 -2.58 9.80 1.32
CA VAL A 81 -3.26 8.53 1.56
C VAL A 81 -4.75 8.75 1.36
N PHE A 82 -5.36 7.96 0.48
CA PHE A 82 -6.79 7.98 0.24
C PHE A 82 -7.43 6.80 0.97
N LEU A 83 -8.42 7.06 1.81
CA LEU A 83 -9.23 6.05 2.47
C LEU A 83 -10.63 6.02 1.83
N LEU A 84 -10.99 4.88 1.26
CA LEU A 84 -12.39 4.55 0.96
C LEU A 84 -13.06 4.05 2.24
N ASP A 85 -13.81 4.92 2.90
CA ASP A 85 -14.48 4.61 4.16
C ASP A 85 -15.82 3.92 3.91
N CYS A 86 -15.99 2.72 4.46
CA CYS A 86 -17.18 1.91 4.26
C CYS A 86 -17.55 1.20 5.56
N GLU A 87 -18.85 1.10 5.83
CA GLU A 87 -19.36 0.24 6.89
C GLU A 87 -19.06 -1.25 6.59
N GLU A 88 -18.77 -2.00 7.65
CA GLU A 88 -18.34 -3.39 7.60
C GLU A 88 -19.37 -4.31 6.92
N ASP A 89 -20.66 -4.03 7.06
CA ASP A 89 -21.73 -4.82 6.43
C ASP A 89 -21.70 -4.71 4.90
N LYS A 90 -21.44 -3.50 4.37
CA LYS A 90 -21.26 -3.25 2.93
C LYS A 90 -20.02 -4.00 2.42
N LEU A 91 -18.91 -3.90 3.16
CA LEU A 91 -17.66 -4.59 2.84
C LEU A 91 -17.84 -6.11 2.80
N THR A 92 -18.50 -6.67 3.81
CA THR A 92 -18.74 -8.11 3.95
C THR A 92 -19.55 -8.63 2.78
N THR A 93 -20.64 -7.94 2.43
CA THR A 93 -21.49 -8.30 1.28
C THR A 93 -20.68 -8.31 -0.01
N ALA A 94 -19.94 -7.23 -0.28
CA ALA A 94 -19.13 -7.08 -1.49
C ALA A 94 -18.04 -8.16 -1.61
N VAL A 95 -17.37 -8.53 -0.50
CA VAL A 95 -16.35 -9.59 -0.53
C VAL A 95 -16.97 -10.96 -0.83
N LEU A 96 -18.06 -11.31 -0.16
CA LEU A 96 -18.70 -12.62 -0.34
C LEU A 96 -19.27 -12.79 -1.76
N GLU A 97 -19.86 -11.73 -2.33
CA GLU A 97 -20.33 -11.73 -3.72
C GLU A 97 -19.17 -11.89 -4.70
N ARG A 98 -18.08 -11.15 -4.51
CA ARG A 98 -16.87 -11.31 -5.34
C ARG A 98 -16.27 -12.71 -5.24
N GLY A 99 -16.23 -13.29 -4.04
CA GLY A 99 -15.75 -14.65 -3.83
C GLY A 99 -16.54 -15.69 -4.63
N LYS A 100 -17.88 -15.55 -4.67
CA LYS A 100 -18.77 -16.42 -5.47
C LYS A 100 -18.51 -16.30 -6.98
N LEU A 101 -18.21 -15.10 -7.46
CA LEU A 101 -18.00 -14.83 -8.88
C LEU A 101 -16.59 -15.20 -9.37
N THR A 102 -15.57 -14.96 -8.55
CA THR A 102 -14.16 -15.05 -8.98
C THR A 102 -13.44 -16.31 -8.49
N GLY A 103 -14.02 -17.04 -7.53
CA GLY A 103 -13.34 -18.17 -6.88
C GLY A 103 -12.13 -17.75 -6.04
N ARG A 104 -12.04 -16.47 -5.66
CA ARG A 104 -10.93 -15.94 -4.88
C ARG A 104 -10.88 -16.57 -3.49
N LEU A 105 -9.81 -17.30 -3.19
CA LEU A 105 -9.68 -18.13 -1.98
C LEU A 105 -9.76 -17.30 -0.68
N ASP A 106 -9.14 -16.12 -0.66
CA ASP A 106 -9.13 -15.21 0.49
C ASP A 106 -10.43 -14.40 0.68
N ASP A 107 -11.45 -14.64 -0.14
CA ASP A 107 -12.81 -14.11 0.02
C ASP A 107 -13.74 -15.10 0.74
N ALA A 108 -13.25 -16.29 1.14
CA ALA A 108 -14.01 -17.23 1.96
C ALA A 108 -14.37 -16.64 3.34
N PRO A 109 -15.52 -17.01 3.95
CA PRO A 109 -15.96 -16.43 5.22
C PRO A 109 -14.90 -16.48 6.35
N SER A 110 -14.16 -17.59 6.43
CA SER A 110 -13.09 -17.79 7.42
C SER A 110 -11.87 -16.89 7.21
N ALA A 111 -11.58 -16.51 5.97
CA ALA A 111 -10.52 -15.57 5.62
C ALA A 111 -10.99 -14.11 5.74
N LEU A 112 -12.25 -13.83 5.38
CA LEU A 112 -12.83 -12.49 5.46
C LEU A 112 -12.81 -11.93 6.89
N ALA A 113 -13.21 -12.70 7.89
CA ALA A 113 -13.17 -12.26 9.28
C ALA A 113 -11.76 -11.85 9.71
N ARG A 114 -10.74 -12.63 9.32
CA ARG A 114 -9.32 -12.34 9.57
C ARG A 114 -8.86 -11.08 8.85
N ARG A 115 -9.25 -10.91 7.58
CA ARG A 115 -8.92 -9.69 6.80
C ARG A 115 -9.54 -8.43 7.41
N MET A 116 -10.76 -8.53 7.92
CA MET A 116 -11.44 -7.41 8.56
C MET A 116 -10.79 -7.05 9.89
N ALA A 117 -10.44 -8.04 10.70
CA ALA A 117 -9.69 -7.85 11.95
C ALA A 117 -8.32 -7.20 11.67
N ASN A 118 -7.55 -7.76 10.74
CA ASN A 118 -6.26 -7.19 10.34
C ASN A 118 -6.37 -5.73 9.85
N PHE A 119 -7.40 -5.41 9.05
CA PHE A 119 -7.61 -4.02 8.62
C PHE A 119 -7.86 -3.08 9.82
N LYS A 120 -8.72 -3.49 10.76
CA LYS A 120 -9.03 -2.69 11.95
C LYS A 120 -7.85 -2.55 12.91
N ASP A 121 -7.18 -3.66 13.20
CA ASP A 121 -6.18 -3.74 14.26
C ASP A 121 -4.81 -3.26 13.80
N LYS A 122 -4.51 -3.38 12.49
CA LYS A 122 -3.17 -3.08 11.94
C LYS A 122 -3.18 -1.94 10.94
N THR A 123 -4.17 -1.88 10.04
CA THR A 123 -4.19 -0.83 9.00
C THR A 123 -4.76 0.50 9.49
N LEU A 124 -5.83 0.52 10.29
CA LEU A 124 -6.38 1.78 10.82
C LEU A 124 -5.37 2.60 11.64
N PRO A 125 -4.51 2.01 12.50
CA PRO A 125 -3.42 2.74 13.15
C PRO A 125 -2.47 3.45 12.17
N VAL A 126 -2.17 2.82 11.03
CA VAL A 126 -1.35 3.43 9.97
C VAL A 126 -2.05 4.63 9.34
N LEU A 127 -3.35 4.52 9.07
CA LEU A 127 -4.13 5.63 8.55
C LEU A 127 -4.17 6.79 9.54
N LYS A 128 -4.29 6.51 10.84
CA LYS A 128 -4.19 7.53 11.88
C LYS A 128 -2.83 8.22 11.87
N HIS A 129 -1.73 7.47 11.73
CA HIS A 129 -0.39 8.06 11.61
C HIS A 129 -0.30 9.06 10.43
N PHE A 130 -0.85 8.73 9.27
CA PHE A 130 -0.89 9.64 8.13
C PHE A 130 -1.91 10.79 8.29
N ASP A 131 -2.98 10.59 9.06
CA ASP A 131 -3.94 11.63 9.42
C ASP A 131 -3.33 12.69 10.33
N ASP A 132 -2.60 12.25 11.35
CA ASP A 132 -1.83 13.10 12.27
C ASP A 132 -0.78 13.92 11.50
N ALA A 133 -0.22 13.35 10.42
CA ALA A 133 0.70 14.02 9.51
C ALA A 133 0.01 14.92 8.47
N GLY A 134 -1.32 15.03 8.47
CA GLY A 134 -2.08 15.86 7.54
C GLY A 134 -2.08 15.35 6.10
N LYS A 135 -2.00 14.03 5.89
CA LYS A 135 -1.90 13.39 4.56
C LYS A 135 -3.07 12.48 4.21
N LEU A 136 -4.00 12.23 5.13
CA LEU A 136 -5.14 11.34 4.93
C LEU A 136 -6.35 12.09 4.34
N TYR A 137 -6.80 11.66 3.17
CA TYR A 137 -8.07 12.07 2.56
C TYR A 137 -9.07 10.93 2.69
N ILE A 138 -10.22 11.22 3.27
CA ILE A 138 -11.29 10.25 3.48
C ILE A 138 -12.37 10.52 2.43
N VAL A 139 -12.74 9.48 1.69
CA VAL A 139 -13.80 9.50 0.67
C VAL A 139 -14.90 8.56 1.12
N ASP A 140 -16.15 9.04 1.07
CA ASP A 140 -17.30 8.25 1.47
C ASP A 140 -17.55 7.11 0.47
N GLY A 141 -17.17 5.91 0.88
CA GLY A 141 -17.35 4.70 0.08
C GLY A 141 -18.78 4.17 0.07
N HIS A 142 -19.78 4.83 0.69
CA HIS A 142 -21.20 4.46 0.60
C HIS A 142 -21.84 4.90 -0.71
N GLN A 143 -21.29 5.93 -1.35
CA GLN A 143 -21.78 6.51 -2.59
C GLN A 143 -21.74 5.53 -3.78
N GLU A 144 -22.36 5.96 -4.88
CA GLU A 144 -22.26 5.25 -6.16
C GLU A 144 -20.84 5.27 -6.69
N GLU A 145 -20.47 4.23 -7.44
CA GLU A 145 -19.09 4.03 -7.91
C GLU A 145 -18.54 5.23 -8.70
N GLU A 146 -19.39 5.89 -9.50
CA GLU A 146 -19.00 7.07 -10.27
C GLU A 146 -18.77 8.29 -9.40
N GLN A 147 -19.57 8.49 -8.35
CA GLN A 147 -19.40 9.62 -7.43
C GLN A 147 -18.09 9.48 -6.64
N ILE A 148 -17.78 8.26 -6.17
CA ILE A 148 -16.49 7.96 -5.53
C ILE A 148 -15.33 8.26 -6.49
N HIS A 149 -15.48 7.88 -7.76
CA HIS A 149 -14.46 8.11 -8.78
C HIS A 149 -14.25 9.60 -9.05
N ASP A 150 -15.33 10.37 -9.17
CA ASP A 150 -15.28 11.81 -9.39
C ASP A 150 -14.61 12.52 -8.21
N GLU A 151 -14.97 12.18 -6.97
CA GLU A 151 -14.35 12.75 -5.77
C GLU A 151 -12.85 12.42 -5.70
N LEU A 152 -12.47 11.16 -5.91
CA LEU A 152 -11.06 10.76 -5.98
C LEU A 152 -10.30 11.49 -7.09
N SER A 153 -10.92 11.65 -8.27
CA SER A 153 -10.32 12.36 -9.40
C SER A 153 -10.08 13.82 -9.09
N ILE A 154 -11.02 14.50 -8.43
CA ILE A 154 -10.88 15.90 -8.00
C ILE A 154 -9.70 16.03 -7.02
N ILE A 155 -9.64 15.18 -6.00
CA ILE A 155 -8.54 15.20 -5.01
C ILE A 155 -7.21 14.95 -5.73
N PHE A 156 -7.17 13.97 -6.63
CA PHE A 156 -5.98 13.61 -7.40
C PHE A 156 -5.49 14.74 -8.32
N GLU A 157 -6.38 15.35 -9.10
CA GLU A 157 -6.07 16.51 -9.96
C GLU A 157 -5.56 17.69 -9.12
N THR A 158 -6.16 17.94 -7.96
CA THR A 158 -5.71 19.00 -7.05
C THR A 158 -4.29 18.74 -6.54
N LEU A 159 -3.94 17.48 -6.22
CA LEU A 159 -2.59 17.10 -5.83
C LEU A 159 -1.58 17.32 -6.97
N LEU A 160 -1.94 16.94 -8.20
CA LEU A 160 -1.08 17.12 -9.38
C LEU A 160 -0.87 18.60 -9.72
N GLN A 161 -1.91 19.42 -9.73
CA GLN A 161 -1.81 20.85 -10.06
C GLN A 161 -1.07 21.65 -8.99
N SER A 162 -1.26 21.30 -7.72
CA SER A 162 -0.58 22.01 -6.63
C SER A 162 0.94 21.81 -6.70
N ARG A 163 1.39 20.66 -7.20
CA ARG A 163 2.80 20.33 -7.39
C ARG A 163 3.52 21.24 -8.38
N GLU A 164 2.87 21.59 -9.50
CA GLU A 164 3.42 22.56 -10.47
C GLU A 164 3.69 23.92 -9.80
N ASN A 165 2.89 24.26 -8.79
CA ASN A 165 3.01 25.48 -8.00
C ASN A 165 3.87 25.31 -6.72
N GLY A 166 4.52 24.15 -6.53
CA GLY A 166 5.36 23.86 -5.36
C GLY A 166 4.60 23.58 -4.06
N ARG A 167 3.32 23.22 -4.13
CA ARG A 167 2.41 23.02 -2.99
C ARG A 167 1.79 21.61 -3.00
N ILE A 168 1.44 21.08 -1.84
CA ILE A 168 0.51 19.94 -1.75
C ILE A 168 -0.65 20.43 -0.88
N PRO A 169 -1.92 20.36 -1.35
CA PRO A 169 -3.07 20.75 -0.55
C PRO A 169 -3.12 19.87 0.70
N SER A 170 -3.65 20.36 1.80
CA SER A 170 -3.96 19.50 2.95
C SER A 170 -5.37 18.91 2.77
N PRO A 171 -5.66 17.72 3.31
CA PRO A 171 -7.01 17.20 3.36
C PRO A 171 -7.95 18.15 4.12
N PRO A 172 -9.24 18.19 3.76
CA PRO A 172 -10.24 18.92 4.54
C PRO A 172 -10.25 18.47 6.02
N LEU A 173 -10.42 19.43 6.93
CA LEU A 173 -10.52 19.16 8.37
C LEU A 173 -11.97 18.82 8.80
N GLU A 174 -12.96 19.26 8.04
CA GLU A 174 -14.38 19.00 8.30
C GLU A 174 -14.73 17.53 8.01
N GLY A 175 -15.51 16.91 8.90
CA GLY A 175 -15.92 15.50 8.77
C GLY A 175 -14.98 14.47 9.38
N ARG A 176 -13.80 14.87 9.89
CA ARG A 176 -12.94 13.96 10.66
C ARG A 176 -13.68 13.52 11.94
N PRO A 177 -13.82 12.21 12.22
CA PRO A 177 -14.39 11.77 13.48
C PRO A 177 -13.52 12.33 14.62
N ALA A 178 -14.12 13.12 15.50
CA ALA A 178 -13.44 13.64 16.68
C ALA A 178 -12.81 12.47 17.44
N SER A 179 -11.49 12.52 17.65
CA SER A 179 -10.74 11.52 18.40
C SER A 179 -11.12 11.58 19.88
N GLY A 180 -12.29 11.03 20.24
CA GLY A 180 -12.70 10.97 21.63
C GLY A 180 -14.21 10.84 21.84
N LYS A 181 -14.59 9.72 22.45
CA LYS A 181 -15.89 9.36 23.03
C LYS A 181 -16.94 8.83 22.06
N ARG A 182 -17.03 7.48 22.02
CA ARG A 182 -18.18 6.72 21.51
C ARG A 182 -19.47 7.20 22.20
N GLY A 183 -20.37 7.82 21.44
CA GLY A 183 -21.74 8.12 21.84
C GLY A 183 -22.72 7.13 21.19
N ARG A 184 -23.62 6.54 21.98
CA ARG A 184 -24.70 5.61 21.59
C ARG A 184 -25.58 6.17 20.45
N ARG A 185 -25.83 5.36 19.41
CA ARG A 185 -26.95 5.53 18.45
C ARG A 185 -28.30 5.33 19.17
N PRO A 186 -29.30 6.21 19.03
CA PRO A 186 -30.69 5.85 19.26
C PRO A 186 -31.29 5.21 18.01
N ASN A 187 -32.17 4.23 18.28
CA ASN A 187 -32.89 3.39 17.34
C ASN A 187 -34.31 3.96 17.17
N THR A 188 -34.81 4.14 15.94
CA THR A 188 -36.26 4.24 15.69
C THR A 188 -36.60 3.75 14.29
N ARG A 189 -37.49 2.74 14.27
CA ARG A 189 -38.26 2.22 13.14
C ARG A 189 -39.46 3.14 12.82
N GLU A 190 -40.09 2.84 11.68
CA GLU A 190 -41.40 3.25 11.14
C GLU A 190 -41.32 4.32 10.03
N ARG A 191 -42.07 4.29 8.93
CA ARG A 191 -43.02 3.34 8.31
C ARG A 191 -43.17 3.75 6.82
N GLN A 192 -43.76 2.85 6.03
CA GLN A 192 -44.05 2.90 4.60
C GLN A 192 -44.71 4.19 4.07
N GLY A 193 -44.35 4.55 2.83
CA GLY A 193 -45.14 5.39 1.92
C GLY A 193 -44.42 5.52 0.56
N LYS A 194 -45.02 5.01 -0.52
CA LYS A 194 -44.58 5.25 -1.90
C LYS A 194 -45.44 6.37 -2.50
N PRO A 195 -44.85 7.40 -3.11
CA PRO A 195 -45.38 7.91 -4.38
C PRO A 195 -44.26 8.18 -5.40
N GLU A 196 -44.40 7.68 -6.64
CA GLU A 196 -44.68 8.45 -7.86
C GLU A 196 -43.56 9.41 -8.29
N VAL A 197 -42.87 9.00 -9.35
CA VAL A 197 -41.77 9.72 -10.00
C VAL A 197 -42.34 10.85 -10.85
N LYS A 198 -41.97 12.09 -10.51
CA LYS A 198 -42.02 13.23 -11.43
C LYS A 198 -40.60 13.59 -11.83
N ASN A 199 -40.37 13.67 -13.13
CA ASN A 199 -39.12 14.14 -13.72
C ASN A 199 -39.06 15.65 -13.60
N ASP A 200 -38.47 16.14 -12.53
CA ASP A 200 -38.01 17.52 -12.41
C ASP A 200 -36.48 17.51 -12.47
N ALA A 201 -35.91 18.33 -13.35
CA ALA A 201 -34.46 18.46 -13.50
C ALA A 201 -33.84 18.79 -12.14
N ILE A 202 -32.97 17.91 -11.65
CA ILE A 202 -32.26 18.11 -10.38
C ILE A 202 -31.18 19.16 -10.63
N ASP A 203 -31.48 20.39 -10.20
CA ASP A 203 -30.48 21.41 -9.93
C ASP A 203 -29.62 20.89 -8.76
N ILE A 204 -28.50 20.26 -9.09
CA ILE A 204 -27.53 19.77 -8.11
C ILE A 204 -26.83 21.00 -7.54
N ASN A 205 -27.45 21.61 -6.54
CA ASN A 205 -26.79 22.57 -5.68
C ASN A 205 -25.78 21.81 -4.81
N VAL A 206 -24.65 21.45 -5.42
CA VAL A 206 -23.46 20.95 -4.73
C VAL A 206 -23.03 22.09 -3.80
N PRO A 207 -23.05 21.90 -2.47
CA PRO A 207 -22.61 22.96 -1.57
C PRO A 207 -21.18 23.36 -1.97
N PRO A 208 -20.88 24.67 -2.07
CA PRO A 208 -19.57 25.13 -2.48
C PRO A 208 -18.55 24.55 -1.50
N VAL A 209 -17.58 23.79 -2.04
CA VAL A 209 -16.42 23.34 -1.29
C VAL A 209 -15.76 24.58 -0.70
N VAL A 210 -15.86 24.75 0.62
CA VAL A 210 -15.24 25.89 1.31
C VAL A 210 -13.74 25.70 1.25
N PHE A 211 -13.11 26.38 0.29
CA PHE A 211 -11.67 26.41 0.15
C PHE A 211 -11.06 27.15 1.34
N VAL A 212 -10.55 26.39 2.31
CA VAL A 212 -9.66 26.92 3.34
C VAL A 212 -8.26 27.00 2.70
N PRO A 213 -7.70 28.20 2.46
CA PRO A 213 -6.36 28.30 1.89
C PRO A 213 -5.36 27.64 2.85
N PRO A 214 -4.58 26.64 2.39
CA PRO A 214 -3.65 25.95 3.27
C PRO A 214 -2.61 26.92 3.87
N PRO A 215 -2.04 26.62 5.05
CA PRO A 215 -0.88 27.36 5.53
C PRO A 215 0.29 27.28 4.51
N GLU A 216 1.12 28.32 4.45
CA GLU A 216 2.35 28.31 3.65
C GLU A 216 3.28 27.20 4.16
N ILE A 217 3.61 26.24 3.31
CA ILE A 217 4.61 25.21 3.61
C ILE A 217 5.68 25.26 2.52
N LYS A 218 6.88 25.71 2.92
CA LYS A 218 8.09 25.77 2.08
C LYS A 218 8.91 24.50 2.30
N VAL A 219 8.60 23.40 1.62
CA VAL A 219 9.40 22.16 1.72
C VAL A 219 10.09 21.87 0.39
N LYS A 220 11.41 22.00 0.36
CA LYS A 220 12.28 21.51 -0.71
C LYS A 220 12.29 19.97 -0.68
N ASP A 221 12.46 19.33 -1.83
CA ASP A 221 12.61 17.87 -1.93
C ASP A 221 14.03 17.46 -1.51
N GLU A 222 14.27 17.36 -0.21
CA GLU A 222 15.62 17.19 0.37
C GLU A 222 15.95 15.73 0.76
N GLY A 223 15.18 14.72 0.33
CA GLY A 223 15.34 13.36 0.87
C GLY A 223 14.84 12.17 0.03
N ARG A 224 14.59 12.33 -1.28
CA ARG A 224 14.26 11.20 -2.17
C ARG A 224 15.53 10.71 -2.87
N LYS A 225 15.70 9.38 -3.00
CA LYS A 225 16.84 8.84 -3.77
C LYS A 225 16.73 9.27 -5.23
N GLU A 226 17.86 9.59 -5.88
CA GLU A 226 17.87 10.12 -7.25
C GLU A 226 17.31 9.14 -8.30
N ASP A 227 17.37 7.84 -8.02
CA ASP A 227 16.87 6.77 -8.87
C ASP A 227 15.38 6.46 -8.66
N LEU A 228 14.71 7.22 -7.79
CA LEU A 228 13.28 7.08 -7.53
C LEU A 228 12.45 8.08 -8.34
N PRO A 229 11.19 7.73 -8.67
CA PRO A 229 10.31 8.59 -9.43
C PRO A 229 10.09 9.94 -8.76
N LYS A 230 9.98 11.00 -9.58
CA LYS A 230 9.75 12.37 -9.09
C LYS A 230 8.26 12.70 -8.88
N GLY A 231 7.37 11.90 -9.47
CA GLY A 231 5.92 12.02 -9.31
C GLY A 231 5.44 11.77 -7.87
N PRO A 232 4.18 12.11 -7.55
CA PRO A 232 3.60 11.84 -6.25
C PRO A 232 3.44 10.34 -6.00
N ILE A 233 3.60 9.96 -4.74
CA ILE A 233 3.34 8.59 -4.27
C ILE A 233 2.10 8.63 -3.39
N ILE A 234 1.05 7.94 -3.84
CA ILE A 234 -0.27 7.94 -3.21
C ILE A 234 -0.63 6.52 -2.78
N PHE A 235 -1.09 6.37 -1.55
CA PHE A 235 -1.63 5.08 -1.08
C PHE A 235 -3.15 5.08 -1.18
N LEU A 236 -3.73 4.01 -1.74
CA LEU A 236 -5.17 3.78 -1.70
C LEU A 236 -5.50 2.67 -0.69
N ALA A 237 -6.10 3.09 0.41
CA ALA A 237 -6.51 2.28 1.56
C ALA A 237 -8.04 2.12 1.65
N GLY A 238 -8.45 1.18 2.49
CA GLY A 238 -9.85 0.81 2.71
C GLY A 238 -9.99 -0.69 3.00
N GLY A 239 -11.09 -1.08 3.64
CA GLY A 239 -11.33 -2.47 4.04
C GLY A 239 -11.46 -3.44 2.85
N PRO A 240 -11.33 -4.77 3.05
CA PRO A 240 -11.55 -5.73 1.98
C PRO A 240 -12.97 -5.57 1.42
N GLY A 241 -13.09 -5.40 0.10
CA GLY A 241 -14.40 -5.17 -0.54
C GLY A 241 -14.74 -3.70 -0.82
N SER A 242 -13.96 -2.73 -0.33
CA SER A 242 -14.27 -1.29 -0.45
C SER A 242 -14.18 -0.69 -1.86
N GLY A 243 -14.02 -1.49 -2.92
CA GLY A 243 -13.93 -0.98 -4.29
C GLY A 243 -12.57 -0.39 -4.73
N LYS A 244 -11.53 -0.42 -3.89
CA LYS A 244 -10.17 0.09 -4.23
C LYS A 244 -9.66 -0.30 -5.62
N GLY A 245 -9.78 -1.58 -5.98
CA GLY A 245 -9.26 -2.07 -7.25
C GLY A 245 -10.03 -1.52 -8.45
N THR A 246 -11.33 -1.30 -8.29
CA THR A 246 -12.17 -0.66 -9.30
C THR A 246 -11.78 0.81 -9.46
N GLN A 247 -11.65 1.53 -8.35
CA GLN A 247 -11.28 2.94 -8.36
C GLN A 247 -9.87 3.18 -8.92
N CYS A 248 -8.87 2.37 -8.55
CA CYS A 248 -7.53 2.44 -9.14
C CYS A 248 -7.57 2.28 -10.66
N LYS A 249 -8.32 1.29 -11.18
CA LYS A 249 -8.44 1.06 -12.63
C LYS A 249 -9.05 2.25 -13.35
N LYS A 250 -10.12 2.82 -12.80
CA LYS A 250 -10.77 4.02 -13.34
C LYS A 250 -9.82 5.23 -13.37
N ILE A 251 -9.11 5.47 -12.27
CA ILE A 251 -8.10 6.54 -12.17
C ILE A 251 -7.01 6.34 -13.24
N THR A 252 -6.42 5.14 -13.35
CA THR A 252 -5.37 4.90 -14.37
C THR A 252 -5.88 4.93 -15.82
N ALA A 253 -7.17 4.68 -16.04
CA ALA A 253 -7.77 4.85 -17.36
C ALA A 253 -7.91 6.34 -17.72
N ARG A 254 -8.18 7.19 -16.72
CA ARG A 254 -8.28 8.64 -16.87
C ARG A 254 -6.92 9.33 -16.94
N TYR A 255 -5.93 8.84 -16.21
CA TYR A 255 -4.56 9.38 -16.16
C TYR A 255 -3.55 8.29 -16.56
N PRO A 256 -3.27 8.10 -17.87
CA PRO A 256 -2.47 6.98 -18.37
C PRO A 256 -1.00 7.02 -17.94
N ASP A 257 -0.48 8.19 -17.56
CA ASP A 257 0.90 8.35 -17.09
C ASP A 257 1.07 8.03 -15.59
N ILE A 258 0.01 7.59 -14.92
CA ILE A 258 0.01 7.17 -13.53
C ILE A 258 0.14 5.65 -13.45
N VAL A 259 1.13 5.19 -12.68
CA VAL A 259 1.37 3.76 -12.50
C VAL A 259 0.62 3.25 -11.28
N HIS A 260 -0.26 2.28 -11.50
CA HIS A 260 -0.95 1.55 -10.44
C HIS A 260 -0.19 0.30 -10.02
N LEU A 261 0.10 0.19 -8.73
CA LEU A 261 0.70 -0.98 -8.11
C LEU A 261 -0.31 -1.66 -7.19
N SER A 262 -0.91 -2.76 -7.66
CA SER A 262 -1.74 -3.63 -6.81
C SER A 262 -0.87 -4.67 -6.12
N MET A 263 -0.52 -4.43 -4.85
CA MET A 263 0.34 -5.37 -4.11
C MET A 263 -0.28 -6.76 -4.00
N GLY A 264 -1.61 -6.84 -3.90
CA GLY A 264 -2.30 -8.11 -3.92
C GLY A 264 -2.16 -8.87 -5.24
N ASP A 265 -2.20 -8.17 -6.38
CA ASP A 265 -2.06 -8.81 -7.69
C ASP A 265 -0.61 -9.17 -7.99
N ILE A 266 0.34 -8.31 -7.62
CA ILE A 266 1.79 -8.58 -7.73
C ILE A 266 2.11 -9.85 -6.96
N LEU A 267 1.76 -9.94 -5.67
CA LEU A 267 2.04 -11.13 -4.87
C LEU A 267 1.39 -12.41 -5.44
N ARG A 268 0.14 -12.32 -5.92
CA ARG A 268 -0.52 -13.48 -6.57
C ARG A 268 0.18 -13.91 -7.85
N LYS A 269 0.68 -12.95 -8.63
CA LYS A 269 1.45 -13.21 -9.85
C LYS A 269 2.76 -13.93 -9.51
N GLU A 270 3.53 -13.40 -8.56
CA GLU A 270 4.80 -14.01 -8.15
C GLU A 270 4.61 -15.44 -7.61
N ILE A 271 3.55 -15.68 -6.83
CA ILE A 271 3.18 -17.04 -6.38
C ILE A 271 2.90 -17.97 -7.57
N SER A 272 2.24 -17.48 -8.62
CA SER A 272 1.96 -18.28 -9.82
C SER A 272 3.21 -18.58 -10.65
N GLU A 273 4.20 -17.69 -10.63
CA GLU A 273 5.46 -17.82 -11.39
C GLU A 273 6.48 -18.71 -10.67
N HIS A 274 6.63 -18.54 -9.35
CA HIS A 274 7.58 -19.31 -8.54
C HIS A 274 7.01 -20.65 -8.03
N GLY A 275 5.68 -20.78 -7.94
CA GLY A 275 5.02 -21.96 -7.39
C GLY A 275 5.22 -22.11 -5.88
N THR A 276 4.88 -23.29 -5.36
CA THR A 276 4.92 -23.62 -3.91
C THR A 276 6.06 -24.59 -3.55
N ALA A 277 6.97 -24.86 -4.48
CA ALA A 277 8.16 -25.68 -4.22
C ALA A 277 9.20 -24.92 -3.38
N ASP A 278 9.20 -23.59 -3.48
CA ASP A 278 9.99 -22.69 -2.66
C ASP A 278 9.24 -22.42 -1.34
N GLU A 279 9.92 -22.64 -0.21
CA GLU A 279 9.35 -22.49 1.14
C GLU A 279 8.81 -21.08 1.40
N LYS A 280 9.47 -20.05 0.87
CA LYS A 280 9.03 -18.65 1.00
C LYS A 280 7.68 -18.45 0.33
N TRP A 281 7.54 -18.92 -0.92
CA TRP A 281 6.31 -18.75 -1.68
C TRP A 281 5.17 -19.64 -1.20
N ASP A 282 5.47 -20.82 -0.65
CA ASP A 282 4.49 -21.65 0.06
C ASP A 282 3.96 -20.96 1.32
N MET A 283 4.83 -20.36 2.14
CA MET A 283 4.43 -19.59 3.32
C MET A 283 3.53 -18.40 2.94
N ILE A 284 3.91 -17.60 1.95
CA ILE A 284 3.10 -16.46 1.48
C ILE A 284 1.74 -16.95 0.95
N THR A 285 1.72 -18.07 0.22
CA THR A 285 0.49 -18.67 -0.29
C THR A 285 -0.47 -19.05 0.86
N LYS A 286 0.04 -19.66 1.92
CA LYS A 286 -0.75 -20.02 3.11
C LYS A 286 -1.33 -18.78 3.79
N LEU A 287 -0.49 -17.76 4.04
CA LEU A 287 -0.93 -16.51 4.66
C LEU A 287 -2.02 -15.81 3.86
N LEU A 288 -1.86 -15.70 2.53
CA LEU A 288 -2.89 -15.11 1.68
C LEU A 288 -4.19 -15.92 1.72
N LYS A 289 -4.13 -17.24 1.60
CA LYS A 289 -5.33 -18.12 1.68
C LYS A 289 -6.08 -17.94 3.00
N ASP A 290 -5.33 -17.75 4.09
CA ASP A 290 -5.87 -17.53 5.42
C ASP A 290 -6.43 -16.11 5.64
N GLY A 291 -6.27 -15.22 4.67
CA GLY A 291 -6.68 -13.83 4.80
C GLY A 291 -5.72 -13.00 5.67
N ASP A 292 -4.52 -13.52 5.92
CA ASP A 292 -3.47 -12.79 6.61
C ASP A 292 -2.71 -11.86 5.64
N MET A 293 -1.90 -10.99 6.22
CA MET A 293 -1.06 -10.07 5.47
C MET A 293 0.16 -10.79 4.93
N ALA A 294 0.68 -10.30 3.81
CA ALA A 294 1.96 -10.80 3.32
C ALA A 294 3.02 -10.49 4.39
N PRO A 295 3.85 -11.47 4.75
CA PRO A 295 4.84 -11.31 5.80
C PRO A 295 5.92 -10.31 5.37
N VAL A 296 6.46 -9.58 6.34
CA VAL A 296 7.76 -8.92 6.22
C VAL A 296 8.80 -10.04 6.24
N VAL A 297 9.04 -10.68 5.09
CA VAL A 297 9.99 -11.81 5.01
C VAL A 297 11.39 -11.26 4.80
N SER A 298 12.28 -11.50 5.75
CA SER A 298 13.72 -11.38 5.56
C SER A 298 14.19 -12.46 4.57
N THR A 299 14.76 -12.05 3.43
CA THR A 299 15.51 -12.96 2.53
C THR A 299 16.87 -13.30 3.10
#